data_AF-A0A1M7Z7G5-F1
#
_entry.id   AF-A0A1M7Z7G5-F1
#
_cell.length_a   1.000
_cell.length_b   1.000
_cell.length_c   1.000
_cell.angle_alpha   90.00
_cell.angle_beta   90.00
_cell.angle_gamma   90.00
#
_symmetry.space_group_name_H-M   'P 1'
#
loop_
_entity.id
_entity.type
_entity.pdbx_description
1 polymer ?
#
loop_
_entity_poly.entity_id
_entity_poly.type
_entity_poly.pdbx_seq_one_letter_code
_entity_poly.pdbx_strand_id
1 'polypeptide(L)'
;MKYLLQIPLFIFLIAACQPVQTSNQAASLSFFPDSSNASTTIAEGDELVGVYFMPSWDTDPDPNVDRDSFWSCIQDPENCSSLKNTGIWGPKGRVYNKRYPYEGPYLDRKPVKELKGFYNRTDPDVIKKQLQLMKSYGIDFFAYDWFYGRNYYYHLYFGPQSKIFYPEGWKIDPNRDGRVAVPGLEEWNEQLQVMLDVNAKLPVDQQMKWAINWCDDSHERWMAWLKIGSPDEMARKANYDGEKPDKALYLKVHEKITRQWTDKYFKRKDYLKGKDGRPIVYFYFPQDAESRAAYYGLGLKDLLDLSQKIAKEQGFPGIKFIAVTAGPMLERERAYGLPTVWKANNPNRPWEGGVYQKKLLLQEYVPRLKSMGFEGMTAYVYHNFMEKDNRSYADMRETYKGHWNKWSEEFKSDPKFEYQVPVAMGWDMRPAGGTWPQPSGFPSEPYKDKVHSDKKSFTAMLRDAMEVSQKYRNSNGNTVMICCWNEYLEGNYIEPTQGHGYDYLEAIKEVYGN
;
A
#
# COMPACT_ATOMS: atom_id res chain seq x y z
N MET A 1 17.57 15.48 65.42
CA MET A 1 16.21 16.02 65.18
C MET A 1 15.35 14.84 64.73
N LYS A 2 14.63 14.09 65.61
CA LYS A 2 13.38 14.41 66.36
C LYS A 2 12.30 14.94 65.38
N TYR A 3 11.10 14.38 65.14
CA TYR A 3 10.21 13.31 65.67
C TYR A 3 9.32 12.84 64.47
N LEU A 4 9.00 11.55 64.26
CA LEU A 4 7.87 10.75 64.78
C LEU A 4 6.44 11.10 64.29
N LEU A 5 5.80 10.09 63.67
CA LEU A 5 4.38 9.65 63.72
C LEU A 5 3.20 10.65 63.53
N GLN A 6 2.25 10.34 62.63
CA GLN A 6 0.93 9.78 63.00
C GLN A 6 -0.01 9.52 61.80
N ILE A 7 -0.67 8.35 61.87
CA ILE A 7 -1.92 7.96 61.20
C ILE A 7 -3.10 8.56 61.99
N PRO A 8 -4.27 8.77 61.35
CA PRO A 8 -5.47 8.18 61.94
C PRO A 8 -6.36 7.44 60.93
N LEU A 9 -7.04 6.43 61.48
CA LEU A 9 -8.06 5.57 60.90
C LEU A 9 -9.43 5.93 61.50
N PHE A 10 -10.50 5.43 60.87
CA PHE A 10 -11.92 5.38 61.31
C PHE A 10 -12.74 6.69 61.13
N ILE A 11 -14.02 6.67 60.71
CA ILE A 11 -15.15 5.84 61.17
C ILE A 11 -16.20 5.59 60.05
N PHE A 12 -16.77 4.38 60.11
CA PHE A 12 -17.96 3.83 59.45
C PHE A 12 -19.28 4.57 59.77
N LEU A 13 -20.25 4.54 58.85
CA LEU A 13 -21.67 4.54 59.22
C LEU A 13 -22.45 3.52 58.38
N ILE A 14 -22.97 2.52 59.09
CA ILE A 14 -23.96 1.53 58.67
C ILE A 14 -25.30 1.93 59.32
N ALA A 15 -26.39 1.83 58.57
CA ALA A 15 -27.72 1.45 59.05
C ALA A 15 -28.52 0.97 57.81
N ALA A 16 -28.77 -0.33 57.58
CA ALA A 16 -29.63 -1.29 58.30
C ALA A 16 -31.15 -1.11 58.05
N CYS A 17 -31.65 -1.85 57.05
CA CYS A 17 -32.71 -2.88 57.12
C CYS A 17 -34.18 -2.61 57.57
N GLN A 18 -35.09 -3.16 56.72
CA GLN A 18 -36.36 -3.91 56.98
C GLN A 18 -37.72 -3.24 56.56
N PRO A 19 -38.85 -3.99 56.40
CA PRO A 19 -39.12 -4.98 55.34
C PRO A 19 -40.61 -5.03 54.83
N VAL A 20 -40.93 -5.99 53.94
CA VAL A 20 -42.26 -6.64 53.70
C VAL A 20 -43.36 -5.82 52.98
N GLN A 21 -43.89 -6.31 51.83
CA GLN A 21 -45.15 -7.10 51.76
C GLN A 21 -45.54 -7.46 50.31
N THR A 22 -45.87 -8.73 50.12
CA THR A 22 -46.46 -9.33 48.92
C THR A 22 -47.90 -8.84 48.71
N SER A 23 -48.31 -8.61 47.45
CA SER A 23 -49.71 -8.78 47.07
C SER A 23 -49.82 -9.48 45.72
N ASN A 24 -50.52 -10.62 45.75
CA ASN A 24 -51.05 -11.31 44.59
C ASN A 24 -52.27 -10.54 44.09
N GLN A 25 -52.31 -10.17 42.81
CA GLN A 25 -53.55 -10.06 42.08
C GLN A 25 -53.38 -10.73 40.72
N ALA A 26 -54.13 -11.82 40.54
CA ALA A 26 -54.40 -12.41 39.25
C ALA A 26 -55.41 -11.52 38.52
N ALA A 27 -55.09 -11.11 37.30
CA ALA A 27 -56.08 -10.66 36.32
C ALA A 27 -55.62 -11.09 34.92
N SER A 28 -56.58 -11.64 34.20
CA SER A 28 -56.51 -12.39 32.95
C SER A 28 -56.30 -11.54 31.69
N LEU A 29 -55.86 -12.23 30.61
CA LEU A 29 -55.94 -11.88 29.17
C LEU A 29 -54.98 -10.75 28.72
N SER A 30 -54.08 -10.95 27.76
CA SER A 30 -54.39 -11.20 26.34
C SER A 30 -53.10 -11.54 25.57
N PHE A 31 -53.17 -12.44 24.59
CA PHE A 31 -52.10 -12.68 23.62
C PHE A 31 -51.87 -11.44 22.75
N PHE A 32 -50.64 -10.91 22.75
CA PHE A 32 -50.07 -10.15 21.64
C PHE A 32 -48.58 -10.48 21.51
N PRO A 33 -48.05 -10.61 20.28
CA PRO A 33 -46.76 -11.24 20.03
C PRO A 33 -45.59 -10.29 20.28
N ASP A 34 -44.49 -10.90 20.69
CA ASP A 34 -43.14 -10.35 20.82
C ASP A 34 -42.74 -9.55 19.56
N SER A 35 -42.54 -8.25 19.71
CA SER A 35 -41.83 -7.44 18.73
C SER A 35 -40.34 -7.42 19.07
N SER A 36 -39.69 -8.59 18.90
CA SER A 36 -38.25 -8.69 18.72
C SER A 36 -38.00 -9.16 17.29
N ASN A 37 -37.70 -8.22 16.40
CA ASN A 37 -36.95 -8.42 15.16
C ASN A 37 -36.94 -7.11 14.36
N ALA A 38 -36.09 -6.16 14.76
CA ALA A 38 -35.50 -5.26 13.79
C ALA A 38 -34.44 -6.07 13.02
N SER A 39 -34.91 -6.87 12.06
CA SER A 39 -34.06 -7.42 11.01
C SER A 39 -33.58 -6.24 10.17
N THR A 40 -32.42 -5.70 10.49
CA THR A 40 -31.58 -5.01 9.52
C THR A 40 -31.17 -6.05 8.50
N THR A 41 -31.92 -6.13 7.41
CA THR A 41 -31.48 -6.78 6.18
C THR A 41 -30.25 -6.00 5.70
N ILE A 42 -29.06 -6.51 6.03
CA ILE A 42 -27.81 -6.17 5.37
C ILE A 42 -28.05 -6.49 3.89
N ALA A 43 -28.00 -5.48 3.03
CA ALA A 43 -28.11 -5.72 1.59
C ALA A 43 -26.91 -6.58 1.17
N GLU A 44 -27.16 -7.77 0.63
CA GLU A 44 -26.11 -8.63 0.06
C GLU A 44 -25.44 -7.93 -1.15
N GLY A 45 -24.09 -7.88 -1.16
CA GLY A 45 -23.26 -8.07 -2.36
C GLY A 45 -23.06 -6.92 -3.38
N ASP A 46 -23.01 -5.64 -2.98
CA ASP A 46 -22.73 -4.52 -3.92
C ASP A 46 -21.40 -3.79 -3.63
N GLU A 47 -20.51 -4.41 -2.86
CA GLU A 47 -19.18 -3.88 -2.55
C GLU A 47 -18.24 -4.14 -3.73
N LEU A 48 -17.50 -3.09 -4.15
CA LEU A 48 -16.44 -3.24 -5.13
C LEU A 48 -15.17 -3.69 -4.39
N VAL A 49 -14.76 -4.95 -4.56
CA VAL A 49 -13.62 -5.53 -3.84
C VAL A 49 -12.34 -5.39 -4.65
N GLY A 50 -11.42 -4.56 -4.17
CA GLY A 50 -10.09 -4.39 -4.73
C GLY A 50 -9.03 -5.15 -3.94
N VAL A 51 -7.96 -5.57 -4.60
CA VAL A 51 -6.77 -6.12 -3.94
C VAL A 51 -5.50 -5.43 -4.43
N TYR A 52 -4.53 -5.17 -3.57
CA TYR A 52 -3.20 -4.73 -4.03
C TYR A 52 -2.40 -5.91 -4.57
N PHE A 53 -1.64 -5.69 -5.65
CA PHE A 53 -0.77 -6.69 -6.26
C PHE A 53 0.67 -6.20 -6.26
N MET A 54 1.57 -7.03 -5.75
CA MET A 54 2.97 -6.68 -5.54
C MET A 54 3.85 -7.33 -6.60
N PRO A 55 4.64 -6.54 -7.36
CA PRO A 55 5.63 -7.13 -8.25
C PRO A 55 6.75 -7.77 -7.44
N SER A 56 7.14 -8.99 -7.82
CA SER A 56 8.48 -9.49 -7.53
C SER A 56 9.43 -9.07 -8.65
N TRP A 57 10.73 -9.14 -8.38
CA TRP A 57 11.76 -8.79 -9.37
C TRP A 57 12.96 -9.71 -9.24
N ASP A 58 13.76 -9.74 -10.30
CA ASP A 58 15.03 -10.44 -10.28
C ASP A 58 16.06 -9.62 -9.49
N THR A 59 16.70 -10.29 -8.55
CA THR A 59 17.71 -9.72 -7.65
C THR A 59 19.13 -10.16 -8.00
N ASP A 60 19.31 -11.03 -9.00
CA ASP A 60 20.63 -11.45 -9.47
C ASP A 60 21.16 -10.50 -10.56
N PRO A 61 22.45 -10.14 -10.53
CA PRO A 61 23.05 -9.39 -11.62
C PRO A 61 23.33 -10.24 -12.87
N ASP A 62 23.38 -11.57 -12.78
CA ASP A 62 23.53 -12.44 -13.94
C ASP A 62 22.18 -12.59 -14.65
N PRO A 63 22.02 -12.08 -15.89
CA PRO A 63 20.75 -12.15 -16.62
C PRO A 63 20.30 -13.57 -16.98
N ASN A 64 21.14 -14.59 -16.74
CA ASN A 64 20.78 -16.00 -16.93
C ASN A 64 20.22 -16.64 -15.65
N VAL A 65 20.20 -15.92 -14.53
CA VAL A 65 19.70 -16.38 -13.23
C VAL A 65 18.49 -15.54 -12.87
N ASP A 66 17.31 -16.14 -12.80
CA ASP A 66 16.11 -15.46 -12.31
C ASP A 66 15.94 -15.68 -10.81
N ARG A 67 16.49 -14.77 -9.99
CA ARG A 67 16.40 -14.82 -8.53
C ARG A 67 15.25 -13.93 -8.05
N ASP A 68 14.08 -14.54 -7.94
CA ASP A 68 12.88 -13.87 -7.47
C ASP A 68 13.05 -13.29 -6.05
N SER A 69 12.70 -12.01 -5.89
CA SER A 69 12.82 -11.24 -4.65
C SER A 69 11.96 -11.79 -3.50
N PHE A 70 10.89 -12.52 -3.78
CA PHE A 70 10.05 -13.13 -2.74
C PHE A 70 10.54 -14.52 -2.37
N TRP A 71 10.73 -15.38 -3.39
CA TRP A 71 11.05 -16.79 -3.15
C TRP A 71 12.40 -16.99 -2.49
N SER A 72 13.40 -16.20 -2.87
CA SER A 72 14.71 -16.21 -2.21
C SER A 72 14.59 -15.99 -0.71
N CYS A 73 13.79 -15.02 -0.26
CA CYS A 73 13.59 -14.73 1.16
C CYS A 73 12.75 -15.76 1.92
N ILE A 74 11.88 -16.50 1.24
CA ILE A 74 11.10 -17.58 1.85
C ILE A 74 11.94 -18.84 2.01
N GLN A 75 12.76 -19.16 0.99
CA GLN A 75 13.47 -20.43 0.88
C GLN A 75 14.85 -20.40 1.52
N ASP A 76 15.61 -19.32 1.30
CA ASP A 76 17.04 -19.28 1.59
C ASP A 76 17.50 -17.87 2.01
N PRO A 77 17.78 -17.65 3.30
CA PRO A 77 18.18 -16.35 3.80
C PRO A 77 19.51 -15.86 3.22
N GLU A 78 20.40 -16.76 2.76
CA GLU A 78 21.67 -16.38 2.14
C GLU A 78 21.48 -15.68 0.81
N ASN A 79 20.34 -15.87 0.16
CA ASN A 79 20.03 -15.33 -1.16
C ASN A 79 18.95 -14.24 -1.14
N CYS A 80 18.39 -13.95 0.03
CA CYS A 80 17.41 -12.89 0.19
C CYS A 80 18.04 -11.49 0.10
N SER A 81 17.59 -10.68 -0.86
CA SER A 81 18.05 -9.29 -1.01
C SER A 81 17.63 -8.41 0.16
N SER A 82 16.44 -8.61 0.73
CA SER A 82 15.95 -7.85 1.89
C SER A 82 16.86 -8.02 3.11
N LEU A 83 17.32 -9.25 3.38
CA LEU A 83 18.25 -9.53 4.49
C LEU A 83 19.64 -8.95 4.26
N LYS A 84 20.02 -8.68 3.01
CA LYS A 84 21.30 -8.05 2.65
C LYS A 84 21.23 -6.53 2.57
N ASN A 85 20.04 -5.93 2.69
CA ASN A 85 19.87 -4.49 2.56
C ASN A 85 20.67 -3.74 3.64
N THR A 86 21.73 -3.05 3.22
CA THR A 86 22.65 -2.35 4.13
C THR A 86 22.08 -1.04 4.68
N GLY A 87 21.07 -0.47 4.03
CA GLY A 87 20.35 0.70 4.54
C GLY A 87 19.49 0.34 5.76
N ILE A 88 18.85 -0.83 5.73
CA ILE A 88 18.01 -1.33 6.83
C ILE A 88 18.88 -1.93 7.94
N TRP A 89 19.78 -2.85 7.58
CA TRP A 89 20.47 -3.71 8.53
C TRP A 89 21.93 -3.30 8.82
N GLY A 90 22.46 -2.31 8.13
CA GLY A 90 23.87 -1.95 8.19
C GLY A 90 24.77 -2.86 7.33
N PRO A 91 26.11 -2.67 7.38
CA PRO A 91 27.05 -3.24 6.43
C PRO A 91 27.15 -4.77 6.44
N LYS A 92 26.61 -5.43 7.47
CA LYS A 92 26.64 -6.90 7.60
C LYS A 92 25.31 -7.56 7.21
N GLY A 93 24.33 -6.79 6.73
CA GLY A 93 22.97 -7.32 6.54
C GLY A 93 22.33 -7.71 7.88
N ARG A 94 21.23 -8.45 7.82
CA ARG A 94 20.47 -8.93 8.98
C ARG A 94 21.32 -9.92 9.79
N VAL A 95 21.66 -9.54 11.03
CA VAL A 95 22.43 -10.39 11.94
C VAL A 95 21.54 -11.17 12.90
N TYR A 96 21.38 -12.48 12.68
CA TYR A 96 20.68 -13.38 13.59
C TYR A 96 21.58 -13.82 14.76
N ASN A 97 20.98 -14.03 15.94
CA ASN A 97 21.69 -14.49 17.14
C ASN A 97 20.74 -15.25 18.10
N LYS A 98 21.25 -15.72 19.25
CA LYS A 98 20.43 -16.48 20.23
C LYS A 98 19.20 -15.74 20.73
N ARG A 99 19.25 -14.40 20.81
CA ARG A 99 18.12 -13.56 21.23
C ARG A 99 17.13 -13.32 20.09
N TYR A 100 17.62 -13.22 18.86
CA TYR A 100 16.84 -12.97 17.65
C TYR A 100 17.20 -14.01 16.58
N PRO A 101 16.76 -15.26 16.74
CA PRO A 101 17.12 -16.35 15.84
C PRO A 101 16.46 -16.17 14.47
N TYR A 102 17.02 -16.84 13.46
CA TYR A 102 16.30 -17.05 12.21
C TYR A 102 15.17 -18.05 12.46
N GLU A 103 13.95 -17.71 12.05
CA GLU A 103 12.74 -18.52 12.29
C GLU A 103 12.20 -19.15 11.00
N GLY A 104 12.92 -19.02 9.89
CA GLY A 104 12.59 -19.69 8.62
C GLY A 104 13.31 -21.04 8.44
N PRO A 105 13.24 -21.63 7.23
CA PRO A 105 12.54 -21.13 6.05
C PRO A 105 11.02 -21.17 6.22
N TYR A 106 10.31 -20.27 5.52
CA TYR A 106 8.86 -20.05 5.66
C TYR A 106 8.07 -20.85 4.62
N LEU A 107 8.36 -22.15 4.50
CA LEU A 107 7.89 -22.97 3.37
C LEU A 107 6.38 -23.24 3.37
N ASP A 108 5.69 -23.00 4.48
CA ASP A 108 4.22 -22.98 4.56
C ASP A 108 3.62 -21.88 3.67
N ARG A 109 4.37 -20.81 3.39
CA ARG A 109 3.98 -19.73 2.46
C ARG A 109 4.10 -20.11 0.99
N LYS A 110 4.60 -21.30 0.67
CA LYS A 110 4.74 -21.76 -0.71
C LYS A 110 3.36 -21.75 -1.40
N PRO A 111 3.22 -21.15 -2.60
CA PRO A 111 1.96 -21.19 -3.33
C PRO A 111 1.48 -22.61 -3.59
N VAL A 112 0.16 -22.79 -3.69
CA VAL A 112 -0.45 -24.10 -3.98
C VAL A 112 0.03 -24.66 -5.33
N LYS A 113 -0.11 -25.98 -5.51
CA LYS A 113 0.36 -26.69 -6.72
C LYS A 113 -0.26 -26.14 -8.01
N GLU A 114 -1.50 -25.63 -7.94
CA GLU A 114 -2.22 -25.03 -9.06
C GLU A 114 -1.57 -23.75 -9.57
N LEU A 115 -0.79 -23.08 -8.72
CA LEU A 115 0.04 -21.91 -9.05
C LEU A 115 1.49 -22.30 -9.33
N LYS A 116 1.80 -23.60 -9.51
CA LYS A 116 3.15 -24.13 -9.75
C LYS A 116 4.17 -23.88 -8.62
N GLY A 117 3.73 -23.60 -7.39
CA GLY A 117 4.62 -23.42 -6.24
C GLY A 117 5.41 -22.11 -6.31
N PHE A 118 6.74 -22.17 -6.17
CA PHE A 118 7.61 -20.99 -6.32
C PHE A 118 7.76 -20.66 -7.81
N TYR A 119 6.69 -20.08 -8.36
CA TYR A 119 6.52 -19.86 -9.79
C TYR A 119 7.45 -18.77 -10.33
N ASN A 120 7.73 -18.82 -11.64
CA ASN A 120 8.27 -17.66 -12.33
C ASN A 120 7.19 -16.57 -12.41
N ARG A 121 7.51 -15.34 -11.97
CA ARG A 121 6.56 -14.20 -11.94
C ARG A 121 5.95 -13.85 -13.30
N THR A 122 6.59 -14.27 -14.40
CA THR A 122 6.14 -14.05 -15.79
C THR A 122 5.51 -15.29 -16.44
N ASP A 123 5.26 -16.36 -15.68
CA ASP A 123 4.58 -17.56 -16.20
C ASP A 123 3.11 -17.24 -16.55
N PRO A 124 2.71 -17.30 -17.84
CA PRO A 124 1.38 -16.89 -18.26
C PRO A 124 0.26 -17.82 -17.74
N ASP A 125 0.55 -19.09 -17.45
CA ASP A 125 -0.45 -20.01 -16.89
C ASP A 125 -0.73 -19.67 -15.43
N VAL A 126 0.32 -19.33 -14.67
CA VAL A 126 0.20 -18.90 -13.27
C VAL A 126 -0.59 -17.61 -13.22
N ILE A 127 -0.24 -16.61 -14.02
CA ILE A 127 -0.97 -15.34 -14.06
C ILE A 127 -2.43 -15.55 -14.47
N LYS A 128 -2.69 -16.39 -15.48
CA LYS A 128 -4.06 -16.77 -15.86
C LYS A 128 -4.82 -17.35 -14.67
N LYS A 129 -4.18 -18.25 -13.91
CA LYS A 129 -4.78 -18.88 -12.73
C LYS A 129 -5.01 -17.87 -11.61
N GLN A 130 -4.09 -16.96 -11.34
CA GLN A 130 -4.25 -15.87 -10.37
C GLN A 130 -5.46 -15.01 -10.71
N LEU A 131 -5.57 -14.53 -11.97
CA LEU A 131 -6.72 -13.74 -12.42
C LEU A 131 -8.05 -14.49 -12.28
N GLN A 132 -8.08 -15.77 -12.62
CA GLN A 132 -9.26 -16.63 -12.45
C GLN A 132 -9.64 -16.85 -10.98
N LEU A 133 -8.67 -16.97 -10.10
CA LEU A 133 -8.90 -17.10 -8.66
C LEU A 133 -9.42 -15.80 -8.07
N MET A 134 -8.83 -14.65 -8.41
CA MET A 134 -9.37 -13.35 -8.01
C MET A 134 -10.84 -13.22 -8.41
N LYS A 135 -11.13 -13.43 -9.70
CA LYS A 135 -12.49 -13.27 -10.23
C LYS A 135 -13.50 -14.23 -9.59
N SER A 136 -13.14 -15.52 -9.46
CA SER A 136 -14.09 -16.56 -9.03
C SER A 136 -14.39 -16.58 -7.52
N TYR A 137 -13.63 -15.81 -6.75
CA TYR A 137 -13.79 -15.65 -5.30
C TYR A 137 -14.25 -14.24 -4.88
N GLY A 138 -14.74 -13.43 -5.82
CA GLY A 138 -15.39 -12.15 -5.50
C GLY A 138 -14.44 -10.95 -5.39
N ILE A 139 -13.26 -11.00 -6.03
CA ILE A 139 -12.41 -9.83 -6.23
C ILE A 139 -12.73 -9.23 -7.60
N ASP A 140 -12.99 -7.92 -7.64
CA ASP A 140 -13.42 -7.20 -8.84
C ASP A 140 -12.26 -6.58 -9.62
N PHE A 141 -11.24 -6.13 -8.90
CA PHE A 141 -10.07 -5.51 -9.49
C PHE A 141 -8.80 -5.70 -8.67
N PHE A 142 -7.65 -5.55 -9.33
CA PHE A 142 -6.37 -5.42 -8.63
C PHE A 142 -5.75 -4.04 -8.86
N ALA A 143 -5.19 -3.45 -7.82
CA ALA A 143 -4.36 -2.26 -7.90
C ALA A 143 -2.90 -2.71 -7.92
N TYR A 144 -2.22 -2.56 -9.06
CA TYR A 144 -0.86 -3.05 -9.26
C TYR A 144 0.15 -2.02 -8.79
N ASP A 145 1.05 -2.43 -7.89
CA ASP A 145 2.14 -1.61 -7.40
C ASP A 145 3.14 -1.32 -8.53
N TRP A 146 3.15 -0.06 -8.96
CA TRP A 146 3.79 0.40 -10.16
C TRP A 146 4.92 1.37 -9.80
N PHE A 147 6.12 1.09 -10.31
CA PHE A 147 7.35 1.78 -9.95
C PHE A 147 7.97 2.48 -11.15
N TYR A 148 8.61 3.62 -10.88
CA TYR A 148 9.29 4.42 -11.90
C TYR A 148 10.71 4.79 -11.46
N GLY A 149 11.68 4.57 -12.34
CA GLY A 149 13.04 5.06 -12.15
C GLY A 149 13.18 6.42 -12.84
N ARG A 150 13.37 7.52 -12.11
CA ARG A 150 13.41 8.87 -12.69
C ARG A 150 14.73 9.21 -13.39
N ASN A 151 15.82 8.51 -13.08
CA ASN A 151 17.20 8.89 -13.44
C ASN A 151 17.80 8.13 -14.64
N TYR A 152 17.09 7.15 -15.19
CA TYR A 152 17.64 6.27 -16.22
C TYR A 152 17.56 6.89 -17.62
N TYR A 153 18.70 7.22 -18.20
CA TYR A 153 18.80 7.53 -19.61
C TYR A 153 19.11 6.28 -20.43
N TYR A 154 18.44 6.13 -21.57
CA TYR A 154 18.54 4.98 -22.46
C TYR A 154 18.60 5.42 -23.93
N HIS A 155 18.89 4.46 -24.81
CA HIS A 155 19.26 4.66 -26.20
C HIS A 155 18.26 3.96 -27.13
N LEU A 156 17.46 4.73 -27.88
CA LEU A 156 16.36 4.16 -28.69
C LEU A 156 16.85 3.37 -29.91
N TYR A 157 18.07 3.62 -30.41
CA TYR A 157 18.63 2.85 -31.52
C TYR A 157 19.31 1.56 -31.05
N PHE A 158 19.37 1.31 -29.75
CA PHE A 158 19.88 0.07 -29.17
C PHE A 158 18.74 -0.95 -29.00
N GLY A 159 18.86 -2.11 -29.63
CA GLY A 159 17.80 -3.12 -29.73
C GLY A 159 17.07 -3.43 -28.41
N PRO A 160 17.78 -3.81 -27.32
CA PRO A 160 17.17 -4.06 -26.02
C PRO A 160 16.38 -2.90 -25.41
N GLN A 161 16.71 -1.65 -25.75
CA GLN A 161 16.10 -0.44 -25.16
C GLN A 161 15.10 0.26 -26.09
N SER A 162 15.07 -0.13 -27.37
CA SER A 162 14.20 0.45 -28.41
C SER A 162 12.70 0.43 -28.10
N LYS A 163 12.27 -0.46 -27.20
CA LYS A 163 10.86 -0.62 -26.79
C LYS A 163 10.50 0.15 -25.52
N ILE A 164 11.45 0.79 -24.86
CA ILE A 164 11.18 1.59 -23.66
C ILE A 164 10.37 2.81 -24.09
N PHE A 165 9.24 3.04 -23.41
CA PHE A 165 8.32 4.13 -23.73
C PHE A 165 9.03 5.49 -23.76
N TYR A 166 8.94 6.17 -24.91
CA TYR A 166 9.35 7.56 -25.05
C TYR A 166 8.27 8.28 -25.87
N PRO A 167 7.72 9.42 -25.39
CA PRO A 167 6.67 10.11 -26.13
C PRO A 167 7.12 10.48 -27.54
N GLU A 168 6.22 10.29 -28.50
CA GLU A 168 6.52 10.55 -29.91
C GLU A 168 6.97 12.01 -30.13
N GLY A 169 8.00 12.19 -30.96
CA GLY A 169 8.55 13.50 -31.30
C GLY A 169 9.37 14.18 -30.19
N TRP A 170 9.55 13.55 -29.03
CA TRP A 170 10.46 14.08 -28.01
C TRP A 170 11.92 13.97 -28.47
N LYS A 171 12.74 14.92 -28.01
CA LYS A 171 14.13 15.08 -28.46
C LYS A 171 14.99 13.87 -28.08
N ILE A 172 15.78 13.41 -29.02
CA ILE A 172 16.84 12.43 -28.82
C ILE A 172 18.16 12.97 -29.35
N ASP A 173 19.27 12.43 -28.87
CA ASP A 173 20.60 12.65 -29.43
C ASP A 173 20.91 11.52 -30.44
N PRO A 174 20.79 11.77 -31.76
CA PRO A 174 21.05 10.76 -32.76
C PRO A 174 22.53 10.38 -32.84
N ASN A 175 23.45 11.23 -32.35
CA ASN A 175 24.88 10.94 -32.35
C ASN A 175 25.30 10.03 -31.18
N ARG A 176 24.35 9.65 -30.33
CA ARG A 176 24.54 8.74 -29.20
C ARG A 176 23.47 7.66 -29.21
N ASP A 177 23.33 6.94 -30.32
CA ASP A 177 22.40 5.83 -30.45
C ASP A 177 20.94 6.20 -30.11
N GLY A 178 20.53 7.44 -30.43
CA GLY A 178 19.20 7.93 -30.15
C GLY A 178 18.94 8.08 -28.65
N ARG A 179 19.94 8.53 -27.89
CA ARG A 179 19.82 8.72 -26.44
C ARG A 179 18.71 9.70 -26.13
N VAL A 180 17.82 9.33 -25.21
CA VAL A 180 16.70 10.20 -24.82
C VAL A 180 17.18 11.46 -24.11
N ALA A 181 16.52 12.59 -24.36
CA ALA A 181 16.80 13.84 -23.63
C ALA A 181 16.09 13.91 -22.26
N VAL A 182 15.07 13.07 -22.04
CA VAL A 182 14.33 13.02 -20.77
C VAL A 182 14.43 11.60 -20.21
N PRO A 183 15.06 11.42 -19.04
CA PRO A 183 15.27 10.11 -18.47
C PRO A 183 13.96 9.50 -17.97
N GLY A 184 14.07 8.24 -17.62
CA GLY A 184 13.14 7.52 -16.77
C GLY A 184 12.38 6.41 -17.48
N LEU A 185 12.09 5.36 -16.75
CA LEU A 185 11.45 4.15 -17.25
C LEU A 185 10.68 3.44 -16.15
N GLU A 186 9.78 2.55 -16.57
CA GLU A 186 9.06 1.63 -15.67
C GLU A 186 10.01 0.58 -15.12
N GLU A 187 9.89 0.31 -13.83
CA GLU A 187 10.66 -0.75 -13.18
C GLU A 187 9.76 -1.90 -12.77
N TRP A 188 10.33 -3.11 -12.79
CA TRP A 188 9.67 -4.35 -12.38
C TRP A 188 8.33 -4.63 -13.11
N ASN A 189 8.20 -4.12 -14.34
CA ASN A 189 6.94 -4.12 -15.09
C ASN A 189 6.73 -5.35 -15.99
N GLU A 190 7.67 -6.30 -16.02
CA GLU A 190 7.58 -7.49 -16.87
C GLU A 190 6.36 -8.35 -16.51
N GLN A 191 6.13 -8.54 -15.20
CA GLN A 191 4.97 -9.28 -14.71
C GLN A 191 3.65 -8.58 -15.05
N LEU A 192 3.56 -7.25 -14.90
CA LEU A 192 2.38 -6.49 -15.33
C LEU A 192 2.14 -6.68 -16.83
N GLN A 193 3.17 -6.60 -17.66
CA GLN A 193 3.03 -6.74 -19.10
C GLN A 193 2.40 -8.10 -19.47
N VAL A 194 2.93 -9.20 -18.92
CA VAL A 194 2.36 -10.53 -19.14
C VAL A 194 0.94 -10.62 -18.60
N MET A 195 0.67 -10.05 -17.43
CA MET A 195 -0.67 -10.05 -16.83
C MET A 195 -1.70 -9.33 -17.69
N LEU A 196 -1.36 -8.18 -18.24
CA LEU A 196 -2.22 -7.42 -19.14
C LEU A 196 -2.44 -8.13 -20.48
N ASP A 197 -1.42 -8.85 -20.99
CA ASP A 197 -1.52 -9.62 -22.23
C ASP A 197 -2.35 -10.90 -22.03
N VAL A 198 -2.25 -11.55 -20.88
CA VAL A 198 -3.09 -12.70 -20.50
C VAL A 198 -4.53 -12.25 -20.29
N ASN A 199 -4.77 -11.19 -19.51
CA ASN A 199 -6.10 -10.67 -19.23
C ASN A 199 -6.83 -10.29 -20.53
N ALA A 200 -6.16 -9.61 -21.46
CA ALA A 200 -6.75 -9.21 -22.74
C ALA A 200 -7.19 -10.38 -23.63
N LYS A 201 -6.64 -11.58 -23.42
CA LYS A 201 -6.99 -12.82 -24.15
C LYS A 201 -8.12 -13.61 -23.48
N LEU A 202 -8.52 -13.28 -22.25
CA LEU A 202 -9.65 -13.91 -21.59
C LEU A 202 -10.98 -13.45 -22.21
N PRO A 203 -12.03 -14.29 -22.16
CA PRO A 203 -13.41 -13.86 -22.43
C PRO A 203 -13.75 -12.59 -21.64
N VAL A 204 -14.51 -11.67 -22.23
CA VAL A 204 -14.75 -10.32 -21.67
C VAL A 204 -15.32 -10.37 -20.25
N ASP A 205 -16.19 -11.34 -19.97
CA ASP A 205 -16.80 -11.61 -18.66
C ASP A 205 -15.81 -12.15 -17.61
N GLN A 206 -14.68 -12.70 -18.05
CA GLN A 206 -13.60 -13.21 -17.20
C GLN A 206 -12.43 -12.24 -17.04
N GLN A 207 -12.45 -11.10 -17.73
CA GLN A 207 -11.41 -10.09 -17.59
C GLN A 207 -11.51 -9.39 -16.23
N MET A 208 -10.39 -9.26 -15.56
CA MET A 208 -10.27 -8.47 -14.34
C MET A 208 -10.15 -6.99 -14.69
N LYS A 209 -10.78 -6.12 -13.89
CA LYS A 209 -10.42 -4.71 -13.90
C LYS A 209 -9.10 -4.50 -13.16
N TRP A 210 -8.40 -3.43 -13.46
CA TRP A 210 -7.16 -3.11 -12.75
C TRP A 210 -6.83 -1.62 -12.75
N ALA A 211 -6.06 -1.17 -11.76
CA ALA A 211 -5.58 0.21 -11.66
C ALA A 211 -4.09 0.25 -11.34
N ILE A 212 -3.45 1.37 -11.66
CA ILE A 212 -2.12 1.67 -11.16
C ILE A 212 -2.23 2.06 -9.68
N ASN A 213 -1.42 1.41 -8.83
CA ASN A 213 -1.01 1.93 -7.53
C ASN A 213 0.40 2.49 -7.67
N TRP A 214 0.52 3.81 -7.71
CA TRP A 214 1.80 4.46 -7.97
C TRP A 214 2.64 4.47 -6.70
N CYS A 215 3.67 3.61 -6.66
CA CYS A 215 4.55 3.36 -5.52
C CYS A 215 5.94 3.98 -5.67
N ASP A 216 6.02 5.08 -6.43
CA ASP A 216 7.28 5.77 -6.68
C ASP A 216 7.73 6.58 -5.46
N ASP A 217 8.99 7.00 -5.50
CA ASP A 217 9.63 7.92 -4.56
C ASP A 217 10.07 7.27 -3.24
N SER A 218 10.81 6.15 -3.30
CA SER A 218 11.66 5.72 -2.17
C SER A 218 12.80 6.71 -1.91
N HIS A 219 13.47 6.60 -0.76
CA HIS A 219 14.63 7.45 -0.46
C HIS A 219 15.78 7.19 -1.45
N GLU A 220 16.02 5.93 -1.78
CA GLU A 220 17.08 5.48 -2.70
C GLU A 220 16.86 6.04 -4.11
N ARG A 221 15.62 5.97 -4.62
CA ARG A 221 15.25 6.54 -5.93
C ARG A 221 15.46 8.05 -5.96
N TRP A 222 15.14 8.74 -4.88
CA TRP A 222 15.39 10.18 -4.75
C TRP A 222 16.87 10.51 -4.76
N MET A 223 17.69 9.74 -4.04
CA MET A 223 19.14 9.93 -4.05
C MET A 223 19.73 9.60 -5.43
N ALA A 224 19.22 8.59 -6.15
CA ALA A 224 19.61 8.29 -7.51
C ALA A 224 19.25 9.43 -8.49
N TRP A 225 18.07 10.03 -8.33
CA TRP A 225 17.67 11.24 -9.06
C TRP A 225 18.63 12.41 -8.84
N LEU A 226 18.99 12.68 -7.58
CA LEU A 226 19.89 13.78 -7.24
C LEU A 226 21.33 13.60 -7.73
N LYS A 227 21.73 12.38 -8.11
CA LYS A 227 23.04 12.09 -8.70
C LYS A 227 23.19 12.57 -10.13
N ILE A 228 22.10 12.88 -10.85
CA ILE A 228 22.18 13.31 -12.25
C ILE A 228 23.16 14.49 -12.38
N GLY A 229 24.17 14.36 -13.24
CA GLY A 229 25.19 15.41 -13.44
C GLY A 229 26.18 15.58 -12.29
N SER A 230 26.19 14.70 -11.30
CA SER A 230 27.24 14.69 -10.26
C SER A 230 28.61 14.30 -10.86
N PRO A 231 29.74 14.67 -10.22
CA PRO A 231 31.06 14.35 -10.73
C PRO A 231 31.28 12.87 -11.06
N ASP A 232 30.73 11.97 -10.24
CA ASP A 232 30.86 10.52 -10.43
C ASP A 232 30.08 10.04 -11.68
N GLU A 233 28.86 10.55 -11.88
CA GLU A 233 28.03 10.23 -13.04
C GLU A 233 28.63 10.76 -14.35
N MET A 234 29.26 11.93 -14.29
CA MET A 234 30.01 12.52 -15.40
C MET A 234 31.28 11.70 -15.71
N ALA A 235 32.05 11.32 -14.67
CA ALA A 235 33.29 10.56 -14.82
C ALA A 235 33.05 9.18 -15.46
N ARG A 236 31.95 8.51 -15.07
CA ARG A 236 31.55 7.22 -15.66
C ARG A 236 30.77 7.34 -16.98
N LYS A 237 30.60 8.57 -17.50
CA LYS A 237 29.87 8.88 -18.75
C LYS A 237 28.41 8.42 -18.77
N ALA A 238 27.77 8.37 -17.60
CA ALA A 238 26.33 8.14 -17.51
C ALA A 238 25.53 9.41 -17.79
N ASN A 239 26.09 10.55 -17.40
CA ASN A 239 25.57 11.87 -17.72
C ASN A 239 26.53 12.71 -18.56
N TYR A 240 25.98 13.79 -19.11
CA TYR A 240 26.68 14.69 -20.01
C TYR A 240 26.42 16.16 -19.66
N ASP A 241 27.23 17.06 -20.21
CA ASP A 241 27.19 18.48 -19.89
C ASP A 241 25.78 19.07 -20.00
N GLY A 242 25.34 19.73 -18.92
CA GLY A 242 24.02 20.33 -18.80
C GLY A 242 22.94 19.42 -18.22
N GLU A 243 23.14 18.10 -18.17
CA GLU A 243 22.23 17.19 -17.47
C GLU A 243 22.33 17.42 -15.96
N LYS A 244 21.20 17.77 -15.34
CA LYS A 244 21.08 17.99 -13.89
C LYS A 244 19.64 17.78 -13.45
N PRO A 245 19.41 17.41 -12.17
CA PRO A 245 18.08 17.20 -11.64
C PRO A 245 17.48 18.56 -11.26
N ASP A 246 17.19 19.39 -12.25
CA ASP A 246 16.54 20.68 -12.01
C ASP A 246 15.01 20.58 -12.07
N LYS A 247 14.34 21.67 -11.69
CA LYS A 247 12.87 21.77 -11.67
C LYS A 247 12.25 21.49 -13.04
N ALA A 248 12.88 21.92 -14.13
CA ALA A 248 12.35 21.75 -15.46
C ALA A 248 12.40 20.27 -15.86
N LEU A 249 13.52 19.59 -15.60
CA LEU A 249 13.64 18.16 -15.85
C LEU A 249 12.70 17.36 -14.94
N TYR A 250 12.56 17.72 -13.67
CA TYR A 250 11.64 17.06 -12.73
C TYR A 250 10.19 17.09 -13.23
N LEU A 251 9.70 18.26 -13.65
CA LEU A 251 8.37 18.41 -14.24
C LEU A 251 8.24 17.66 -15.57
N LYS A 252 9.30 17.63 -16.39
CA LYS A 252 9.29 16.91 -17.67
C LYS A 252 9.26 15.40 -17.50
N VAL A 253 9.94 14.86 -16.48
CA VAL A 253 9.84 13.46 -16.09
C VAL A 253 8.45 13.15 -15.52
N HIS A 254 7.87 14.04 -14.71
CA HIS A 254 6.48 13.89 -14.27
C HIS A 254 5.50 13.85 -15.47
N GLU A 255 5.69 14.74 -16.46
CA GLU A 255 4.91 14.69 -17.70
C GLU A 255 5.08 13.35 -18.43
N LYS A 256 6.31 12.82 -18.49
CA LYS A 256 6.59 11.52 -19.11
C LYS A 256 5.83 10.38 -18.43
N ILE A 257 5.80 10.37 -17.09
CA ILE A 257 5.05 9.41 -16.28
C ILE A 257 3.56 9.47 -16.64
N THR A 258 2.95 10.66 -16.62
CA THR A 258 1.52 10.78 -16.95
C THR A 258 1.23 10.36 -18.39
N ARG A 259 2.07 10.77 -19.36
CA ARG A 259 1.94 10.36 -20.76
C ARG A 259 2.04 8.86 -20.94
N GLN A 260 2.88 8.20 -20.15
CA GLN A 260 2.99 6.76 -20.16
C GLN A 260 1.69 6.10 -19.70
N TRP A 261 1.06 6.62 -18.64
CA TRP A 261 -0.23 6.11 -18.19
C TRP A 261 -1.34 6.28 -19.22
N THR A 262 -1.45 7.49 -19.79
CA THR A 262 -2.51 7.81 -20.76
C THR A 262 -2.34 7.06 -22.07
N ASP A 263 -1.10 6.86 -22.54
CA ASP A 263 -0.85 6.18 -23.82
C ASP A 263 -0.82 4.66 -23.71
N LYS A 264 -0.27 4.10 -22.62
CA LYS A 264 -0.12 2.65 -22.45
C LYS A 264 -1.31 2.01 -21.74
N TYR A 265 -1.92 2.69 -20.75
CA TYR A 265 -2.84 2.04 -19.81
C TYR A 265 -4.28 2.54 -19.87
N PHE A 266 -4.52 3.86 -19.82
CA PHE A 266 -5.90 4.39 -19.66
C PHE A 266 -6.84 4.09 -20.83
N LYS A 267 -6.28 3.82 -22.02
CA LYS A 267 -7.04 3.43 -23.22
C LYS A 267 -7.56 1.99 -23.16
N ARG A 268 -7.01 1.15 -22.27
CA ARG A 268 -7.43 -0.24 -22.17
C ARG A 268 -8.86 -0.33 -21.62
N LYS A 269 -9.63 -1.30 -22.13
CA LYS A 269 -11.03 -1.53 -21.72
C LYS A 269 -11.13 -2.13 -20.32
N ASP A 270 -10.09 -2.84 -19.90
CA ASP A 270 -9.95 -3.46 -18.58
C ASP A 270 -9.35 -2.52 -17.52
N TYR A 271 -8.92 -1.31 -17.89
CA TYR A 271 -8.48 -0.32 -16.90
C TYR A 271 -9.67 0.18 -16.06
N LEU A 272 -9.49 0.26 -14.75
CA LEU A 272 -10.49 0.68 -13.79
C LEU A 272 -10.79 2.18 -13.94
N LYS A 273 -12.07 2.50 -14.07
CA LYS A 273 -12.57 3.87 -14.23
C LYS A 273 -13.67 4.14 -13.22
N GLY A 274 -13.73 5.37 -12.74
CA GLY A 274 -14.86 5.85 -11.95
C GLY A 274 -16.16 5.87 -12.78
N LYS A 275 -17.30 6.04 -12.11
CA LYS A 275 -18.62 6.16 -12.76
C LYS A 275 -18.70 7.34 -13.74
N ASP A 276 -17.84 8.34 -13.57
CA ASP A 276 -17.68 9.50 -14.45
C ASP A 276 -16.73 9.25 -15.65
N GLY A 277 -16.23 8.02 -15.80
CA GLY A 277 -15.35 7.62 -16.90
C GLY A 277 -13.87 7.98 -16.70
N ARG A 278 -13.48 8.63 -15.59
CA ARG A 278 -12.08 8.95 -15.32
C ARG A 278 -11.28 7.71 -14.92
N PRO A 279 -10.09 7.46 -15.48
CA PRO A 279 -9.15 6.47 -14.95
C PRO A 279 -8.83 6.74 -13.48
N ILE A 280 -8.87 5.68 -12.66
CA ILE A 280 -8.46 5.75 -11.25
C ILE A 280 -6.97 5.48 -11.15
N VAL A 281 -6.28 6.29 -10.34
CA VAL A 281 -4.89 6.06 -9.93
C VAL A 281 -4.83 6.07 -8.41
N TYR A 282 -4.41 4.96 -7.83
CA TYR A 282 -4.02 4.90 -6.43
C TYR A 282 -2.62 5.51 -6.29
N PHE A 283 -2.42 6.32 -5.26
CA PHE A 283 -1.17 7.05 -5.03
C PHE A 283 -0.62 6.66 -3.67
N TYR A 284 0.43 5.85 -3.69
CA TYR A 284 1.08 5.37 -2.48
C TYR A 284 1.83 6.49 -1.78
N PHE A 285 1.48 6.73 -0.51
CA PHE A 285 2.19 7.60 0.42
C PHE A 285 2.48 9.00 -0.16
N PRO A 286 1.44 9.83 -0.41
CA PRO A 286 1.58 11.12 -1.11
C PRO A 286 2.60 12.10 -0.52
N GLN A 287 2.90 12.01 0.77
CA GLN A 287 3.90 12.82 1.46
C GLN A 287 5.31 12.65 0.89
N ASP A 288 5.61 11.47 0.32
CA ASP A 288 6.90 11.20 -0.30
C ASP A 288 7.09 12.06 -1.55
N ALA A 289 6.11 12.07 -2.45
CA ALA A 289 6.11 12.96 -3.59
C ALA A 289 6.06 14.44 -3.16
N GLU A 290 5.26 14.80 -2.15
CA GLU A 290 5.17 16.17 -1.64
C GLU A 290 6.54 16.70 -1.17
N SER A 291 7.23 15.95 -0.32
CA SER A 291 8.51 16.38 0.26
C SER A 291 9.61 16.60 -0.79
N ARG A 292 9.59 15.82 -1.87
CA ARG A 292 10.53 15.91 -3.00
C ARG A 292 10.16 17.04 -3.95
N ALA A 293 8.87 17.23 -4.24
CA ALA A 293 8.39 18.37 -5.00
C ALA A 293 8.78 19.70 -4.33
N ALA A 294 8.68 19.76 -3.00
CA ALA A 294 9.04 20.92 -2.20
C ALA A 294 10.50 21.37 -2.37
N TYR A 295 11.43 20.45 -2.68
CA TYR A 295 12.82 20.78 -3.01
C TYR A 295 12.92 21.73 -4.21
N TYR A 296 11.99 21.64 -5.16
CA TYR A 296 11.90 22.51 -6.34
C TYR A 296 10.92 23.69 -6.17
N GLY A 297 10.47 23.95 -4.93
CA GLY A 297 9.43 24.95 -4.66
C GLY A 297 8.13 24.63 -5.39
N LEU A 298 7.78 23.34 -5.47
CA LEU A 298 6.50 22.83 -5.97
C LEU A 298 5.72 22.22 -4.80
N GLY A 299 4.40 22.29 -4.86
CA GLY A 299 3.51 21.48 -4.04
C GLY A 299 3.10 20.20 -4.76
N LEU A 300 2.56 19.23 -4.02
CA LEU A 300 1.97 18.03 -4.62
C LEU A 300 0.82 18.39 -5.58
N LYS A 301 0.06 19.45 -5.28
CA LYS A 301 -0.99 19.95 -6.15
C LYS A 301 -0.48 20.32 -7.55
N ASP A 302 0.71 20.91 -7.67
CA ASP A 302 1.28 21.28 -8.97
C ASP A 302 1.52 20.04 -9.85
N LEU A 303 1.93 18.93 -9.23
CA LEU A 303 2.14 17.66 -9.91
C LEU A 303 0.81 17.03 -10.34
N LEU A 304 -0.17 16.96 -9.43
CA LEU A 304 -1.48 16.41 -9.75
C LEU A 304 -2.21 17.25 -10.81
N ASP A 305 -2.13 18.58 -10.75
CA ASP A 305 -2.68 19.49 -11.77
C ASP A 305 -2.01 19.28 -13.13
N LEU A 306 -0.69 19.07 -13.16
CA LEU A 306 0.03 18.73 -14.39
C LEU A 306 -0.48 17.41 -14.97
N SER A 307 -0.65 16.38 -14.14
CA SER A 307 -1.22 15.11 -14.56
C SER A 307 -2.65 15.25 -15.11
N GLN A 308 -3.50 16.04 -14.44
CA GLN A 308 -4.87 16.34 -14.90
C GLN A 308 -4.87 17.04 -16.26
N LYS A 309 -3.98 18.02 -16.45
CA LYS A 309 -3.84 18.76 -17.70
C LYS A 309 -3.46 17.83 -18.85
N ILE A 310 -2.43 17.00 -18.67
CA ILE A 310 -1.96 16.04 -19.70
C ILE A 310 -3.05 15.04 -20.07
N ALA A 311 -3.76 14.49 -19.08
CA ALA A 311 -4.86 13.57 -19.34
C ALA A 311 -5.96 14.23 -20.19
N LYS A 312 -6.33 15.47 -19.88
CA LYS A 312 -7.33 16.23 -20.66
C LYS A 312 -6.84 16.55 -22.07
N GLU A 313 -5.57 16.93 -22.24
CA GLU A 313 -4.96 17.14 -23.56
C GLU A 313 -4.99 15.88 -24.43
N GLN A 314 -4.90 14.68 -23.82
CA GLN A 314 -4.98 13.39 -24.50
C GLN A 314 -6.41 12.82 -24.57
N GLY A 315 -7.42 13.65 -24.29
CA GLY A 315 -8.84 13.33 -24.51
C GLY A 315 -9.53 12.58 -23.37
N PHE A 316 -8.89 12.43 -22.21
CA PHE A 316 -9.54 11.87 -21.03
C PHE A 316 -10.31 12.96 -20.25
N PRO A 317 -11.40 12.64 -19.53
CA PRO A 317 -12.12 13.63 -18.71
C PRO A 317 -11.28 14.21 -17.56
N GLY A 318 -10.18 13.53 -17.22
CA GLY A 318 -9.28 13.81 -16.10
C GLY A 318 -8.79 12.50 -15.50
N ILE A 319 -8.19 12.56 -14.32
CA ILE A 319 -7.80 11.40 -13.50
C ILE A 319 -8.56 11.49 -12.17
N LYS A 320 -8.92 10.36 -11.56
CA LYS A 320 -9.39 10.29 -10.18
C LYS A 320 -8.27 9.73 -9.31
N PHE A 321 -7.72 10.57 -8.43
CA PHE A 321 -6.62 10.18 -7.54
C PHE A 321 -7.14 9.76 -6.16
N ILE A 322 -6.71 8.59 -5.71
CA ILE A 322 -7.00 8.03 -4.39
C ILE A 322 -5.70 7.87 -3.61
N ALA A 323 -5.57 8.53 -2.47
CA ALA A 323 -4.39 8.42 -1.63
C ALA A 323 -4.36 7.06 -0.93
N VAL A 324 -3.24 6.35 -0.97
CA VAL A 324 -3.00 5.16 -0.15
C VAL A 324 -2.11 5.58 1.02
N THR A 325 -2.63 5.51 2.24
CA THR A 325 -1.95 6.00 3.44
C THR A 325 -1.57 4.87 4.42
N ALA A 326 -0.88 5.25 5.49
CA ALA A 326 -0.71 4.44 6.70
C ALA A 326 -1.82 4.74 7.73
N GLY A 327 -1.63 4.39 9.01
CA GLY A 327 -2.54 4.70 10.11
C GLY A 327 -2.15 5.93 10.96
N PRO A 328 -3.08 6.57 11.71
CA PRO A 328 -2.83 7.56 12.76
C PRO A 328 -1.61 7.26 13.60
N MET A 329 -0.89 8.34 13.89
CA MET A 329 0.37 8.30 14.61
C MET A 329 0.23 9.10 15.90
N LEU A 330 0.96 8.67 16.92
CA LEU A 330 1.02 9.36 18.20
C LEU A 330 2.04 10.49 18.16
N GLU A 331 1.91 11.45 19.08
CA GLU A 331 2.84 12.59 19.15
C GLU A 331 4.30 12.13 19.36
N ARG A 332 4.52 11.07 20.15
CA ARG A 332 5.84 10.47 20.35
C ARG A 332 6.46 9.90 19.06
N GLU A 333 5.64 9.62 18.06
CA GLU A 333 6.05 9.08 16.75
C GLU A 333 6.28 10.19 15.72
N ARG A 334 6.09 11.48 16.05
CA ARG A 334 6.28 12.60 15.11
C ARG A 334 7.67 12.63 14.47
N ALA A 335 8.69 12.15 15.18
CA ALA A 335 10.03 11.98 14.63
C ALA A 335 10.08 11.06 13.39
N TYR A 336 9.10 10.16 13.24
CA TYR A 336 8.90 9.27 12.09
C TYR A 336 7.68 9.67 11.23
N GLY A 337 7.04 10.81 11.56
CA GLY A 337 5.85 11.31 10.86
C GLY A 337 6.11 11.63 9.38
N LEU A 338 5.02 11.90 8.67
CA LEU A 338 4.95 12.14 7.24
C LEU A 338 5.65 13.46 6.90
N PRO A 339 6.81 13.44 6.22
CA PRO A 339 7.52 14.66 5.92
C PRO A 339 6.87 15.42 4.77
N THR A 340 6.93 16.75 4.83
CA THR A 340 6.39 17.62 3.76
C THR A 340 7.48 18.41 3.04
N VAL A 341 8.74 18.27 3.49
CA VAL A 341 9.91 18.94 2.91
C VAL A 341 11.10 17.99 2.97
N TRP A 342 11.84 17.90 1.88
CA TRP A 342 13.21 17.39 1.87
C TRP A 342 14.21 18.54 1.69
N LYS A 343 15.29 18.54 2.46
CA LYS A 343 16.34 19.56 2.41
C LYS A 343 17.72 18.93 2.27
N ALA A 344 18.45 19.30 1.23
CA ALA A 344 19.83 18.88 1.03
C ALA A 344 20.74 19.38 2.18
N ASN A 345 21.72 18.56 2.56
CA ASN A 345 22.78 18.96 3.49
C ASN A 345 23.66 20.05 2.88
N ASN A 346 23.95 19.92 1.58
CA ASN A 346 24.64 20.93 0.78
C ASN A 346 23.82 21.19 -0.50
N PRO A 347 23.24 22.40 -0.67
CA PRO A 347 22.46 22.74 -1.86
C PRO A 347 23.22 22.61 -3.19
N ASN A 348 24.55 22.76 -3.19
CA ASN A 348 25.39 22.63 -4.38
C ASN A 348 25.81 21.18 -4.66
N ARG A 349 25.62 20.27 -3.70
CA ARG A 349 25.95 18.85 -3.81
C ARG A 349 24.84 18.00 -3.18
N PRO A 350 23.60 18.08 -3.69
CA PRO A 350 22.45 17.43 -3.07
C PRO A 350 22.55 15.90 -3.06
N TRP A 351 23.35 15.31 -3.95
CA TRP A 351 23.64 13.87 -3.99
C TRP A 351 24.43 13.36 -2.77
N GLU A 352 25.02 14.24 -1.94
CA GLU A 352 25.69 13.87 -0.68
C GLU A 352 24.69 13.57 0.45
N GLY A 353 23.40 13.79 0.23
CA GLY A 353 22.33 13.50 1.19
C GLY A 353 21.58 14.73 1.67
N GLY A 354 20.58 14.47 2.49
CA GLY A 354 19.71 15.48 3.06
C GLY A 354 18.78 14.91 4.12
N VAL A 355 17.88 15.74 4.61
CA VAL A 355 16.98 15.42 5.70
C VAL A 355 15.54 15.72 5.34
N TYR A 356 14.65 14.81 5.74
CA TYR A 356 13.21 15.02 5.69
C TYR A 356 12.76 15.84 6.91
N GLN A 357 12.01 16.91 6.68
CA GLN A 357 11.61 17.92 7.66
C GLN A 357 10.09 18.14 7.63
N LYS A 358 9.59 18.94 8.60
CA LYS A 358 8.17 19.29 8.75
C LYS A 358 7.27 18.06 8.76
N LYS A 359 7.57 17.15 9.68
CA LYS A 359 6.90 15.86 9.85
C LYS A 359 5.54 16.05 10.51
N LEU A 360 4.50 15.64 9.80
CA LEU A 360 3.12 15.66 10.26
C LEU A 360 2.70 14.27 10.76
N LEU A 361 1.83 14.23 11.75
CA LEU A 361 1.12 13.00 12.06
C LEU A 361 0.08 12.75 10.96
N LEU A 362 -0.32 11.50 10.74
CA LEU A 362 -1.26 11.20 9.66
C LEU A 362 -2.58 11.99 9.80
N GLN A 363 -3.10 12.14 11.02
CA GLN A 363 -4.30 12.93 11.32
C GLN A 363 -4.18 14.43 11.04
N GLU A 364 -2.97 14.95 10.86
CA GLU A 364 -2.71 16.33 10.42
C GLU A 364 -2.50 16.39 8.91
N TYR A 365 -2.02 15.31 8.29
CA TYR A 365 -1.77 15.23 6.87
C TYR A 365 -3.06 15.02 6.07
N VAL A 366 -3.90 14.05 6.48
CA VAL A 366 -5.10 13.61 5.75
C VAL A 366 -6.07 14.74 5.40
N PRO A 367 -6.40 15.69 6.29
CA PRO A 367 -7.32 16.78 5.94
C PRO A 367 -6.84 17.65 4.75
N ARG A 368 -5.55 17.61 4.41
CA ARG A 368 -4.96 18.38 3.30
C ARG A 368 -5.19 17.72 1.94
N LEU A 369 -5.43 16.41 1.89
CA LEU A 369 -5.49 15.61 0.65
C LEU A 369 -6.45 16.20 -0.40
N LYS A 370 -7.67 16.57 0.03
CA LYS A 370 -8.66 17.14 -0.89
C LYS A 370 -8.15 18.43 -1.57
N SER A 371 -7.50 19.30 -0.81
CA SER A 371 -6.94 20.56 -1.35
C SER A 371 -5.77 20.33 -2.32
N MET A 372 -5.10 19.18 -2.21
CA MET A 372 -4.02 18.78 -3.13
C MET A 372 -4.57 18.22 -4.45
N GLY A 373 -5.83 17.79 -4.51
CA GLY A 373 -6.46 17.21 -5.69
C GLY A 373 -6.82 15.73 -5.58
N PHE A 374 -6.74 15.14 -4.38
CA PHE A 374 -7.29 13.80 -4.13
C PHE A 374 -8.80 13.84 -3.94
N GLU A 375 -9.47 12.79 -4.39
CA GLU A 375 -10.92 12.62 -4.28
C GLU A 375 -11.28 11.41 -3.43
N GLY A 376 -10.30 10.89 -2.70
CA GLY A 376 -10.50 9.83 -1.74
C GLY A 376 -9.19 9.37 -1.14
N MET A 377 -9.32 8.46 -0.19
CA MET A 377 -8.20 7.75 0.39
C MET A 377 -8.59 6.33 0.77
N THR A 378 -7.56 5.52 0.95
CA THR A 378 -7.58 4.18 1.51
C THR A 378 -6.29 3.99 2.29
N ALA A 379 -6.03 2.79 2.79
CA ALA A 379 -4.73 2.44 3.35
C ALA A 379 -4.21 1.13 2.77
N TYR A 380 -2.92 0.91 3.01
CA TYR A 380 -2.26 -0.34 2.68
C TYR A 380 -2.41 -1.34 3.83
N VAL A 381 -1.68 -1.13 4.94
CA VAL A 381 -1.81 -1.89 6.19
C VAL A 381 -1.78 -0.92 7.38
N TYR A 382 -2.69 -1.11 8.34
CA TYR A 382 -2.60 -0.45 9.64
C TYR A 382 -1.91 -1.34 10.67
N HIS A 383 -0.87 -0.82 11.34
CA HIS A 383 -0.11 -1.55 12.37
C HIS A 383 -0.54 -1.27 13.81
N ASN A 384 -1.24 -0.17 14.02
CA ASN A 384 -1.72 0.30 15.31
C ASN A 384 -2.91 1.24 15.09
N PHE A 385 -3.60 1.59 16.16
CA PHE A 385 -4.52 2.73 16.18
C PHE A 385 -4.33 3.47 17.51
N MET A 386 -3.79 4.69 17.44
CA MET A 386 -3.45 5.48 18.62
C MET A 386 -2.57 4.66 19.58
N GLU A 387 -2.95 4.51 20.84
CA GLU A 387 -2.17 3.82 21.87
C GLU A 387 -2.23 2.29 21.82
N LYS A 388 -2.95 1.71 20.84
CA LYS A 388 -3.12 0.26 20.71
C LYS A 388 -2.36 -0.29 19.50
N ASP A 389 -1.36 -1.12 19.78
CA ASP A 389 -0.64 -1.90 18.76
C ASP A 389 -1.36 -3.20 18.40
N ASN A 390 -1.12 -3.68 17.18
CA ASN A 390 -1.55 -5.01 16.75
C ASN A 390 -0.58 -6.06 17.30
N ARG A 391 -0.93 -6.66 18.45
CA ARG A 391 -0.18 -7.79 19.04
C ARG A 391 -0.79 -9.15 18.70
N SER A 392 -2.04 -9.13 18.25
CA SER A 392 -2.81 -10.27 17.80
C SER A 392 -3.74 -9.83 16.68
N TYR A 393 -4.33 -10.78 15.95
CA TYR A 393 -5.30 -10.43 14.92
C TYR A 393 -6.62 -9.88 15.52
N ALA A 394 -6.95 -10.25 16.75
CA ALA A 394 -8.07 -9.62 17.48
C ALA A 394 -7.80 -8.13 17.74
N ASP A 395 -6.57 -7.77 18.13
CA ASP A 395 -6.17 -6.37 18.26
C ASP A 395 -6.22 -5.65 16.91
N MET A 396 -5.73 -6.30 15.84
CA MET A 396 -5.81 -5.75 14.47
C MET A 396 -7.25 -5.45 14.06
N ARG A 397 -8.20 -6.37 14.30
CA ARG A 397 -9.62 -6.10 14.01
C ARG A 397 -10.15 -4.88 14.79
N GLU A 398 -9.76 -4.73 16.05
CA GLU A 398 -10.17 -3.59 16.87
C GLU A 398 -9.56 -2.27 16.38
N THR A 399 -8.25 -2.26 16.08
CA THR A 399 -7.58 -1.05 15.59
C THR A 399 -8.11 -0.62 14.23
N TYR A 400 -8.36 -1.55 13.32
CA TYR A 400 -9.00 -1.26 12.03
C TYR A 400 -10.40 -0.66 12.19
N LYS A 401 -11.24 -1.17 13.09
CA LYS A 401 -12.53 -0.52 13.43
C LYS A 401 -12.35 0.92 13.90
N GLY A 402 -11.29 1.19 14.68
CA GLY A 402 -10.90 2.54 15.08
C GLY A 402 -10.61 3.46 13.89
N HIS A 403 -9.77 3.00 12.96
CA HIS A 403 -9.46 3.72 11.71
C HIS A 403 -10.71 3.99 10.88
N TRP A 404 -11.48 2.93 10.65
CA TRP A 404 -12.68 2.97 9.84
C TRP A 404 -13.68 3.99 10.37
N ASN A 405 -13.94 3.97 11.68
CA ASN A 405 -14.82 4.94 12.31
C ASN A 405 -14.25 6.36 12.23
N LYS A 406 -12.97 6.55 12.56
CA LYS A 406 -12.34 7.88 12.54
C LYS A 406 -12.49 8.52 11.16
N TRP A 407 -12.08 7.82 10.12
CA TRP A 407 -12.02 8.38 8.78
C TRP A 407 -13.37 8.45 8.10
N SER A 408 -14.24 7.47 8.35
CA SER A 408 -15.60 7.55 7.83
C SER A 408 -16.39 8.70 8.45
N GLU A 409 -16.22 8.95 9.75
CA GLU A 409 -16.87 10.09 10.42
C GLU A 409 -16.30 11.44 9.97
N GLU A 410 -14.98 11.52 9.71
CA GLU A 410 -14.33 12.73 9.16
C GLU A 410 -14.94 13.13 7.81
N PHE A 411 -15.12 12.15 6.91
CA PHE A 411 -15.56 12.41 5.53
C PHE A 411 -17.07 12.23 5.29
N LYS A 412 -17.87 11.87 6.31
CA LYS A 412 -19.30 11.58 6.16
C LYS A 412 -20.14 12.69 5.51
N SER A 413 -19.69 13.93 5.63
CA SER A 413 -20.41 15.11 5.11
C SER A 413 -19.93 15.53 3.72
N ASP A 414 -18.97 14.82 3.14
CA ASP A 414 -18.33 15.15 1.87
C ASP A 414 -18.49 14.00 0.86
N PRO A 415 -19.60 13.97 0.11
CA PRO A 415 -19.88 12.89 -0.86
C PRO A 415 -18.94 12.88 -2.08
N LYS A 416 -17.96 13.78 -2.13
CA LYS A 416 -16.95 13.85 -3.18
C LYS A 416 -15.57 13.36 -2.73
N PHE A 417 -15.44 12.88 -1.49
CA PHE A 417 -14.20 12.32 -0.97
C PHE A 417 -14.45 10.93 -0.40
N GLU A 418 -14.03 9.90 -1.14
CA GLU A 418 -14.29 8.52 -0.74
C GLU A 418 -13.26 8.00 0.26
N TYR A 419 -13.72 7.42 1.38
CA TYR A 419 -12.86 6.59 2.22
C TYR A 419 -13.13 5.12 1.89
N GLN A 420 -12.28 4.53 1.05
CA GLN A 420 -12.39 3.12 0.69
C GLN A 420 -11.87 2.27 1.85
N VAL A 421 -12.68 1.34 2.34
CA VAL A 421 -12.43 0.62 3.61
C VAL A 421 -11.27 -0.39 3.42
N PRO A 422 -10.11 -0.21 4.07
CA PRO A 422 -8.99 -1.13 3.92
C PRO A 422 -9.11 -2.32 4.88
N VAL A 423 -8.65 -3.49 4.44
CA VAL A 423 -8.60 -4.75 5.20
C VAL A 423 -7.25 -5.44 4.97
N ALA A 424 -6.71 -6.10 6.00
CA ALA A 424 -5.50 -6.93 5.89
C ALA A 424 -5.74 -8.32 6.47
N MET A 425 -5.05 -9.34 5.95
CA MET A 425 -5.12 -10.71 6.50
C MET A 425 -4.26 -10.87 7.76
N GLY A 426 -3.31 -9.98 8.00
CA GLY A 426 -2.38 -10.09 9.11
C GLY A 426 -1.06 -9.37 8.80
N TRP A 427 -0.04 -9.68 9.59
CA TRP A 427 1.31 -9.17 9.42
C TRP A 427 2.36 -10.12 10.03
N ASP A 428 3.39 -10.44 9.24
CA ASP A 428 4.55 -11.21 9.66
C ASP A 428 5.72 -11.00 8.69
N MET A 429 6.53 -9.97 9.00
CA MET A 429 7.68 -9.53 8.22
C MET A 429 8.93 -10.39 8.46
N ARG A 430 8.85 -11.51 9.20
CA ARG A 430 10.03 -12.32 9.52
C ARG A 430 10.79 -12.85 8.28
N PRO A 431 10.18 -13.17 7.12
CA PRO A 431 10.94 -13.52 5.91
C PRO A 431 11.81 -12.38 5.38
N ALA A 432 11.37 -11.13 5.52
CA ALA A 432 12.18 -9.95 5.20
C ALA A 432 13.13 -9.53 6.34
N GLY A 433 13.23 -10.32 7.41
CA GLY A 433 14.15 -10.09 8.52
C GLY A 433 13.49 -9.61 9.80
N GLY A 434 12.18 -9.37 9.80
CA GLY A 434 11.36 -8.93 10.94
C GLY A 434 11.59 -7.48 11.35
N THR A 435 10.93 -7.05 12.42
CA THR A 435 11.02 -5.71 13.03
C THR A 435 11.93 -5.73 14.27
N TRP A 436 12.96 -6.57 14.24
CA TRP A 436 13.99 -6.65 15.27
C TRP A 436 14.87 -5.40 15.30
N PRO A 437 15.71 -5.18 16.33
CA PRO A 437 16.50 -3.96 16.44
C PRO A 437 17.36 -3.72 15.20
N GLN A 438 17.18 -2.55 14.59
CA GLN A 438 17.87 -2.12 13.39
C GLN A 438 18.94 -1.07 13.74
N PRO A 439 20.14 -1.12 13.15
CA PRO A 439 21.14 -0.06 13.31
C PRO A 439 20.66 1.31 12.79
N SER A 440 19.67 1.32 11.90
CA SER A 440 19.02 2.52 11.36
C SER A 440 18.32 3.38 12.43
N GLY A 441 18.06 2.83 13.62
CA GLY A 441 17.36 3.52 14.70
C GLY A 441 15.83 3.47 14.61
N PHE A 442 15.27 2.76 13.62
CA PHE A 442 13.82 2.48 13.60
C PHE A 442 13.41 1.71 14.86
N PRO A 443 12.24 2.04 15.46
CA PRO A 443 11.75 1.33 16.63
C PRO A 443 11.67 -0.17 16.36
N SER A 444 12.22 -0.97 17.27
CA SER A 444 12.11 -2.41 17.19
C SER A 444 10.77 -2.87 17.74
N GLU A 445 10.00 -3.59 16.93
CA GLU A 445 8.64 -4.00 17.25
C GLU A 445 8.35 -5.48 16.97
N PRO A 446 9.24 -6.44 17.32
CA PRO A 446 9.13 -7.84 16.89
C PRO A 446 7.85 -8.54 17.37
N TYR A 447 7.16 -7.96 18.34
CA TYR A 447 5.85 -8.41 18.79
C TYR A 447 4.76 -8.22 17.73
N LYS A 448 4.98 -7.38 16.71
CA LYS A 448 4.07 -7.15 15.57
C LYS A 448 4.21 -8.23 14.49
N ASP A 449 5.33 -8.95 14.40
CA ASP A 449 5.60 -9.90 13.30
C ASP A 449 4.93 -11.28 13.46
N LYS A 450 3.87 -11.38 14.27
CA LYS A 450 3.12 -12.62 14.49
C LYS A 450 1.62 -12.37 14.59
N VAL A 451 1.14 -11.38 13.85
CA VAL A 451 -0.28 -11.04 13.77
C VAL A 451 -0.89 -11.91 12.69
N HIS A 452 -1.32 -13.11 13.05
CA HIS A 452 -1.89 -14.09 12.12
C HIS A 452 -3.40 -14.23 12.30
N SER A 453 -4.11 -14.30 11.18
CA SER A 453 -5.52 -14.68 11.16
C SER A 453 -5.71 -16.13 10.71
N ASP A 454 -6.97 -16.54 10.71
CA ASP A 454 -7.47 -17.77 10.10
C ASP A 454 -8.74 -17.44 9.31
N LYS A 455 -9.31 -18.41 8.59
CA LYS A 455 -10.54 -18.23 7.83
C LYS A 455 -11.63 -17.54 8.64
N LYS A 456 -11.91 -18.03 9.86
CA LYS A 456 -13.01 -17.55 10.70
C LYS A 456 -12.82 -16.09 11.11
N SER A 457 -11.65 -15.75 11.62
CA SER A 457 -11.34 -14.40 12.08
C SER A 457 -11.22 -13.41 10.92
N PHE A 458 -10.70 -13.84 9.77
CA PHE A 458 -10.68 -13.03 8.54
C PHE A 458 -12.08 -12.79 7.98
N THR A 459 -12.95 -13.80 7.89
CA THR A 459 -14.37 -13.64 7.54
C THR A 459 -15.04 -12.59 8.44
N ALA A 460 -14.77 -12.64 9.75
CA ALA A 460 -15.34 -11.68 10.68
C ALA A 460 -14.81 -10.24 10.46
N MET A 461 -13.55 -10.07 10.08
CA MET A 461 -12.97 -8.78 9.67
C MET A 461 -13.64 -8.24 8.39
N LEU A 462 -13.86 -9.10 7.40
CA LEU A 462 -14.53 -8.72 6.15
C LEU A 462 -15.98 -8.30 6.39
N ARG A 463 -16.73 -9.02 7.25
CA ARG A 463 -18.09 -8.64 7.62
C ARG A 463 -18.13 -7.28 8.32
N ASP A 464 -17.21 -7.02 9.24
CA ASP A 464 -17.12 -5.71 9.89
C ASP A 464 -16.82 -4.59 8.86
N ALA A 465 -15.94 -4.86 7.89
CA ALA A 465 -15.61 -3.90 6.83
C ALA A 465 -16.82 -3.62 5.91
N MET A 466 -17.58 -4.66 5.57
CA MET A 466 -18.82 -4.55 4.80
C MET A 466 -19.85 -3.69 5.55
N GLU A 467 -20.06 -3.93 6.84
CA GLU A 467 -20.99 -3.15 7.67
C GLU A 467 -20.61 -1.65 7.69
N VAL A 468 -19.32 -1.32 7.83
CA VAL A 468 -18.84 0.07 7.74
C VAL A 468 -19.09 0.64 6.34
N SER A 469 -18.70 -0.08 5.29
CA SER A 469 -18.88 0.34 3.90
C SER A 469 -20.33 0.68 3.61
N GLN A 470 -21.26 -0.19 4.02
CA GLN A 470 -22.70 0.01 3.87
C GLN A 470 -23.20 1.21 4.67
N LYS A 471 -22.77 1.36 5.93
CA LYS A 471 -23.17 2.47 6.81
C LYS A 471 -22.81 3.84 6.21
N TYR A 472 -21.64 3.99 5.59
CA TYR A 472 -21.16 5.26 5.06
C TYR A 472 -21.18 5.35 3.53
N ARG A 473 -21.88 4.45 2.85
CA ARG A 473 -21.89 4.33 1.38
C ARG A 473 -22.19 5.65 0.65
N ASN A 474 -23.10 6.45 1.19
CA ASN A 474 -23.53 7.70 0.60
C ASN A 474 -22.42 8.76 0.52
N SER A 475 -21.41 8.69 1.40
CA SER A 475 -20.26 9.60 1.40
C SER A 475 -18.98 8.94 0.91
N ASN A 476 -18.75 7.69 1.30
CA ASN A 476 -17.46 7.03 1.19
C ASN A 476 -17.34 6.09 0.00
N GLY A 477 -18.41 5.93 -0.80
CA GLY A 477 -18.47 4.94 -1.86
C GLY A 477 -18.66 3.52 -1.32
N ASN A 478 -18.47 2.52 -2.17
CA ASN A 478 -18.72 1.11 -1.88
C ASN A 478 -17.47 0.23 -2.02
N THR A 479 -16.26 0.81 -2.01
CA THR A 479 -15.02 0.05 -2.25
C THR A 479 -14.42 -0.47 -0.95
N VAL A 480 -14.09 -1.76 -0.94
CA VAL A 480 -13.28 -2.41 0.09
C VAL A 480 -11.92 -2.77 -0.54
N MET A 481 -10.83 -2.33 0.07
CA MET A 481 -9.47 -2.60 -0.41
C MET A 481 -8.79 -3.62 0.48
N ILE A 482 -8.40 -4.76 -0.08
CA ILE A 482 -7.69 -5.81 0.63
C ILE A 482 -6.20 -5.69 0.33
N CYS A 483 -5.39 -5.53 1.38
CA CYS A 483 -3.98 -5.88 1.29
C CYS A 483 -3.76 -7.31 1.79
N CYS A 484 -3.08 -8.17 1.03
CA CYS A 484 -2.65 -8.00 -0.36
C CYS A 484 -2.76 -9.34 -1.09
N TRP A 485 -2.70 -9.35 -2.43
CA TRP A 485 -2.70 -10.61 -3.17
C TRP A 485 -1.48 -11.44 -2.76
N ASN A 486 -0.28 -10.87 -2.85
CA ASN A 486 0.98 -11.61 -2.77
C ASN A 486 2.12 -10.86 -2.05
N GLU A 487 1.82 -10.03 -1.03
CA GLU A 487 2.87 -9.37 -0.21
C GLU A 487 3.50 -10.38 0.76
N TYR A 488 4.28 -11.31 0.21
CA TYR A 488 4.86 -12.45 0.91
C TYR A 488 5.88 -12.06 1.96
N LEU A 489 6.62 -10.97 1.72
CA LEU A 489 7.73 -10.53 2.56
C LEU A 489 7.25 -9.88 3.86
N GLU A 490 6.11 -9.19 3.82
CA GLU A 490 5.46 -8.63 4.99
C GLU A 490 4.46 -9.59 5.66
N GLY A 491 4.20 -10.74 5.02
CA GLY A 491 3.29 -11.75 5.56
C GLY A 491 1.82 -11.39 5.46
N ASN A 492 1.46 -10.54 4.50
CA ASN A 492 0.09 -10.11 4.25
C ASN A 492 -0.34 -10.51 2.83
N TYR A 493 -0.63 -11.79 2.62
CA TYR A 493 -0.96 -12.36 1.30
C TYR A 493 -2.22 -13.23 1.37
N ILE A 494 -3.16 -13.02 0.45
CA ILE A 494 -4.36 -13.86 0.31
C ILE A 494 -4.24 -14.89 -0.81
N GLU A 495 -3.15 -14.84 -1.60
CA GLU A 495 -2.81 -15.84 -2.59
C GLU A 495 -2.71 -17.22 -1.93
N PRO A 496 -3.40 -18.25 -2.47
CA PRO A 496 -3.43 -19.58 -1.87
C PRO A 496 -2.04 -20.20 -1.67
N THR A 497 -1.77 -20.65 -0.44
CA THR A 497 -0.51 -21.31 -0.06
C THR A 497 -0.72 -22.72 0.47
N GLN A 498 0.36 -23.47 0.67
CA GLN A 498 0.31 -24.79 1.32
C GLN A 498 -0.14 -24.70 2.78
N GLY A 499 0.16 -23.60 3.47
CA GLY A 499 -0.23 -23.38 4.87
C GLY A 499 -1.69 -22.97 5.06
N HIS A 500 -2.22 -22.11 4.19
CA HIS A 500 -3.58 -21.58 4.32
C HIS A 500 -4.60 -22.19 3.35
N GLY A 501 -4.15 -22.96 2.34
CA GLY A 501 -5.02 -23.43 1.28
C GLY A 501 -5.74 -22.26 0.61
N TYR A 502 -7.06 -22.34 0.52
CA TYR A 502 -7.92 -21.30 -0.08
C TYR A 502 -8.68 -20.48 0.95
N ASP A 503 -8.35 -20.60 2.25
CA ASP A 503 -9.13 -20.05 3.36
C ASP A 503 -9.50 -18.58 3.20
N TYR A 504 -8.54 -17.72 2.83
CA TYR A 504 -8.78 -16.28 2.65
C TYR A 504 -9.67 -15.97 1.45
N LEU A 505 -9.49 -16.68 0.33
CA LEU A 505 -10.35 -16.52 -0.83
C LEU A 505 -11.77 -17.00 -0.54
N GLU A 506 -11.92 -18.13 0.14
CA GLU A 506 -13.22 -18.65 0.57
C GLU A 506 -13.94 -17.70 1.53
N ALA A 507 -13.21 -17.05 2.43
CA ALA A 507 -13.76 -16.01 3.30
C ALA A 507 -14.26 -14.79 2.51
N ILE A 508 -13.52 -14.33 1.50
CA ILE A 508 -13.96 -13.23 0.61
C ILE A 508 -15.23 -13.65 -0.13
N LYS A 509 -15.26 -14.86 -0.70
CA LYS A 509 -16.44 -15.38 -1.40
C LYS A 509 -17.64 -15.55 -0.48
N GLU A 510 -17.43 -15.91 0.79
CA GLU A 510 -18.54 -16.03 1.75
C GLU A 510 -19.19 -14.67 2.05
N VAL A 511 -18.41 -13.58 2.06
CA VAL A 511 -18.91 -12.24 2.42
C VAL A 511 -19.37 -11.43 1.21
N TYR A 512 -18.64 -11.51 0.09
CA TYR A 512 -18.84 -10.68 -1.10
C TYR A 512 -19.15 -11.49 -2.37
N GLY A 513 -19.19 -12.82 -2.28
CA GLY A 513 -19.50 -13.66 -3.43
C GLY A 513 -20.95 -13.49 -3.88
N ASN A 514 -21.12 -13.22 -5.17
CA ASN A 514 -22.41 -13.21 -5.85
C ASN A 514 -22.79 -14.59 -6.37
#